data_AF-A0A3A9H1D1-F1
#
_entry.id   AF-A0A3A9H1D1-F1
#
_cell.length_a   1.000
_cell.length_b   1.000
_cell.length_c   1.000
_cell.angle_alpha   90.00
_cell.angle_beta   90.00
_cell.angle_gamma   90.00
#
_symmetry.space_group_name_H-M   'P 1'
#
loop_
_entity.id
_entity.type
_entity.pdbx_description
1 polymer ?
#
loop_
_entity_poly.entity_id
_entity_poly.type
_entity_poly.pdbx_seq_one_letter_code
_entity_poly.pdbx_strand_id
1 'polypeptide(L)' 'MTYQIADQRHPFMGLDNKICKNPTYWCRLHQVWMSDDDVKKKQCKCKQTFDMVGTYCCGNLVKKSIK' A
#
# COMPACT_ATOMS: atom_id res chain seq x y z
N MET A 1 0.64 -13.33 11.40
CA MET A 1 -0.65 -12.72 11.00
C MET A 1 -0.84 -12.95 9.51
N THR A 2 -1.91 -13.62 9.11
CA THR A 2 -2.26 -13.89 7.72
C THR A 2 -2.95 -12.65 7.13
N TYR A 3 -2.20 -11.88 6.33
CA TYR A 3 -2.76 -10.78 5.56
C TYR A 3 -3.51 -11.36 4.34
N GLN A 4 -4.73 -10.87 4.09
CA GLN A 4 -5.48 -11.18 2.88
C GLN A 4 -4.99 -10.29 1.73
N ILE A 5 -4.87 -10.91 0.56
CA ILE A 5 -4.51 -10.22 -0.69
C ILE A 5 -5.79 -9.85 -1.45
N ALA A 6 -5.67 -8.92 -2.40
CA ALA A 6 -6.78 -8.59 -3.28
C ALA A 6 -6.91 -9.66 -4.38
N ASP A 7 -7.88 -10.54 -4.20
CA ASP A 7 -8.28 -11.59 -5.15
C ASP A 7 -9.53 -11.20 -5.94
N GLN A 8 -9.94 -12.03 -6.91
CA GLN A 8 -11.20 -11.87 -7.65
C GLN A 8 -12.43 -11.71 -6.77
N ARG A 9 -12.45 -12.30 -5.57
CA ARG A 9 -13.57 -12.18 -4.61
C ARG A 9 -13.54 -10.84 -3.85
N HIS A 10 -12.37 -10.27 -3.63
CA HIS A 10 -12.19 -9.02 -2.90
C HIS A 10 -11.21 -8.10 -3.64
N PRO A 11 -11.62 -7.52 -4.78
CA PRO A 11 -10.71 -6.79 -5.67
C PRO A 11 -10.14 -5.52 -5.04
N PHE A 12 -10.75 -5.00 -3.97
CA PHE A 12 -10.32 -3.82 -3.23
C PHE A 12 -9.82 -4.15 -1.82
N MET A 13 -9.20 -5.32 -1.63
CA MET A 13 -8.63 -5.68 -0.33
C MET A 13 -7.59 -4.67 0.12
N GLY A 14 -7.75 -4.13 1.32
CA GLY A 14 -6.85 -3.16 1.93
C GLY A 14 -6.05 -3.72 3.10
N LEU A 15 -5.38 -2.82 3.83
CA LEU A 15 -4.66 -3.19 5.04
C LEU A 15 -5.59 -3.75 6.12
N ASP A 16 -5.04 -4.58 7.02
CA ASP A 16 -5.74 -5.16 8.18
C ASP A 16 -7.01 -5.94 7.81
N ASN A 17 -7.01 -6.58 6.64
CA ASN A 17 -8.13 -7.35 6.11
C ASN A 17 -9.43 -6.53 5.99
N LYS A 18 -9.32 -5.22 5.76
CA LYS A 18 -10.46 -4.33 5.52
C LYS A 18 -10.58 -3.98 4.05
N ILE A 19 -11.81 -3.88 3.55
CA ILE A 19 -12.06 -3.41 2.17
C ILE A 19 -11.67 -1.93 2.07
N CYS A 20 -10.77 -1.62 1.14
CA CYS A 20 -10.37 -0.25 0.82
C CYS A 20 -11.47 0.44 0.00
N LYS A 21 -12.12 1.45 0.59
CA LYS A 21 -13.16 2.22 -0.10
C LYS A 21 -12.59 3.14 -1.20
N ASN A 22 -11.40 3.71 -0.96
CA ASN A 22 -10.76 4.70 -1.84
C ASN A 22 -9.37 4.23 -2.31
N PRO A 23 -9.29 3.22 -3.20
CA PRO A 23 -8.03 2.65 -3.66
C PRO A 23 -7.26 3.66 -4.53
N THR A 24 -6.25 4.31 -3.93
CA THR A 24 -5.42 5.32 -4.61
C THR A 24 -4.05 4.76 -5.00
N TYR A 25 -3.53 3.84 -4.20
CA TYR A 25 -2.26 3.17 -4.43
C TYR A 25 -2.43 1.66 -4.34
N TRP A 26 -1.60 0.94 -5.08
CA TRP A 26 -1.48 -0.51 -5.07
C TRP A 26 -0.11 -0.89 -4.53
N CYS A 27 -0.07 -1.76 -3.52
CA CYS A 27 1.17 -2.32 -3.00
C CYS A 27 1.45 -3.65 -3.69
N ARG A 28 2.49 -3.73 -4.53
CA ARG A 28 2.86 -4.98 -5.23
C ARG A 28 3.31 -6.10 -4.29
N LEU A 29 3.96 -5.74 -3.18
CA LEU A 29 4.52 -6.70 -2.23
C LEU A 29 3.42 -7.45 -1.47
N HIS A 30 2.45 -6.70 -0.97
CA HIS A 30 1.33 -7.26 -0.18
C HIS A 30 0.10 -7.55 -1.04
N GLN A 31 0.10 -7.14 -2.32
CA GLN A 31 -1.02 -7.26 -3.25
C GLN A 31 -2.34 -6.70 -2.67
N VAL A 32 -2.26 -5.51 -2.07
CA VAL A 32 -3.41 -4.81 -1.48
C VAL A 32 -3.51 -3.38 -1.99
N TRP A 33 -4.73 -2.85 -1.96
CA TRP A 33 -5.03 -1.45 -2.22
C TRP A 33 -4.90 -0.61 -0.97
N MET A 34 -4.35 0.59 -1.13
CA MET A 34 -4.11 1.53 -0.06
C MET A 34 -4.69 2.90 -0.44
N SER A 35 -5.28 3.55 0.55
CA SER A 35 -5.67 4.96 0.44
C SER A 35 -4.44 5.84 0.67
N ASP A 36 -4.50 7.14 0.34
CA ASP A 36 -3.39 8.05 0.64
C ASP A 36 -3.09 8.14 2.16
N ASP A 37 -4.13 8.00 3.00
CA ASP A 37 -4.00 7.97 4.47
C ASP A 37 -3.22 6.74 4.96
N ASP A 38 -3.53 5.56 4.41
CA ASP A 38 -2.82 4.31 4.72
C ASP A 38 -1.35 4.37 4.31
N VAL A 39 -1.08 4.98 3.15
CA VAL A 39 0.28 5.21 2.63
C VAL A 39 1.07 6.15 3.53
N LYS A 40 0.44 7.19 4.08
CA LYS A 40 1.04 8.09 5.07
C LYS A 40 1.31 7.37 6.38
N LYS A 41 0.35 6.63 6.92
CA LYS A 41 0.49 5.85 8.17
C LYS A 41 1.60 4.80 8.09
N LYS A 42 1.71 4.09 6.97
CA LYS A 42 2.79 3.12 6.73
C LYS A 42 4.09 3.77 6.24
N GLN A 43 4.12 5.09 6.10
CA GLN A 43 5.24 5.87 5.60
C GLN A 43 5.80 5.32 4.28
N CYS A 44 4.95 4.79 3.40
CA CYS A 44 5.40 4.14 2.17
C CYS A 44 6.09 5.12 1.20
N LYS A 45 5.86 6.43 1.31
CA LYS A 45 6.57 7.48 0.55
C LYS A 45 7.87 7.95 1.22
N CYS A 46 8.01 7.74 2.52
CA CYS A 46 9.13 8.24 3.32
C CYS A 46 9.69 7.12 4.20
N LYS A 47 9.91 5.94 3.63
CA LYS A 47 10.48 4.82 4.40
C LYS A 47 11.92 5.17 4.77
N GLN A 48 12.26 4.99 6.03
CA GLN A 48 13.61 5.27 6.49
C GLN A 48 14.61 4.31 5.83
N THR A 49 15.73 4.84 5.36
CA THR A 49 16.84 4.02 4.85
C THR A 49 17.44 3.18 5.98
N PHE A 50 18.13 2.10 5.65
CA PHE A 50 18.69 1.18 6.64
C PHE A 50 19.71 1.88 7.56
N ASP A 51 20.50 2.78 6.97
CA ASP A 51 21.43 3.69 7.65
C ASP A 51 20.76 4.76 8.53
N MET A 52 19.42 4.86 8.50
CA MET A 52 18.63 5.84 9.24
C MET A 52 18.87 7.31 8.89
N VAL A 53 19.72 7.62 7.90
CA VAL A 53 20.10 8.99 7.51
C VAL A 53 19.10 9.59 6.52
N GLY A 54 18.51 8.75 5.67
CA GLY A 54 17.64 9.17 4.58
C GLY A 54 16.22 8.60 4.67
N THR A 55 15.38 9.05 3.75
CA THR A 55 14.10 8.41 3.46
C THR A 55 13.99 8.12 1.98
N TYR A 56 13.29 7.05 1.62
CA TYR A 56 13.04 6.65 0.24
C TYR A 56 11.58 6.27 0.02
N CYS A 57 11.12 6.47 -1.20
CA CYS A 57 9.82 5.97 -1.64
C CYS A 57 9.87 4.45 -1.84
N CYS A 58 8.92 3.73 -1.26
CA CYS A 58 8.81 2.28 -1.43
C CYS A 58 8.60 1.93 -2.91
N GLY A 59 9.55 1.21 -3.52
CA GLY A 59 9.48 0.81 -4.93
C GLY A 59 8.30 -0.12 -5.27
N ASN A 60 7.67 -0.73 -4.26
CA ASN A 60 6.48 -1.57 -4.44
C ASN A 60 5.16 -0.78 -4.43
N LEU A 61 5.20 0.53 -4.17
CA LEU A 61 4.01 1.39 -4.16
C LEU A 61 3.74 1.91 -5.57
N VAL A 62 2.65 1.47 -6.17
CA VAL A 62 2.19 1.95 -7.48
C VAL A 62 1.01 2.89 -7.28
N LYS A 63 1.08 4.10 -7.83
CA LYS A 63 -0.09 4.98 -7.87
C LYS A 63 -1.08 4.46 -8.92
N LYS A 64 -2.36 4.32 -8.57
CA LYS A 64 -3.41 4.01 -9.53
C LYS A 64 -3.48 5.17 -10.53
N SER A 65 -2.95 4.98 -11.73
CA SER A 65 -3.19 5.94 -12.82
C SER A 65 -4.63 5.76 -13.25
N ILE A 66 -5.42 6.81 -13.08
CA ILE A 66 -6.71 6.96 -13.74
C ILE A 66 -6.35 7.37 -15.18
N LYS A 67 -6.53 6.46 -16.13
CA LYS A 67 -6.61 6.81 -17.55
C LYS A 67 -8.07 7.09 -17.89
#